data_AF-A0A1G8FLE2-F1
#
_entry.id   AF-A0A1G8FLE2-F1
#
_cell.length_a   1.000
_cell.length_b   1.000
_cell.length_c   1.000
_cell.angle_alpha   90.00
_cell.angle_beta   90.00
_cell.angle_gamma   90.00
#
_symmetry.space_group_name_H-M   'P 1'
#
loop_
_entity.id
_entity.type
_entity.pdbx_description
1 polymer ?
#
loop_
_entity_poly.entity_id
_entity_poly.type
_entity_poly.pdbx_seq_one_letter_code
_entity_poly.pdbx_strand_id
1 'polypeptide(L)'
;MPDILQIALQTHWSQILANLGQMFAAVGALMAAVVGVITYCRAKRREAAQWMHEIFQRFQLGPEFDEAKQIFDFQYHDVVEPLLAALVASGNAAILRSEWKACHLIDRLLNYLEHLLYLSDAGHAKRSDCYAYFGYWFDQLTEPERGALRRYLVHFNYERLARITRASKHEYILLYGSLCMDQPYHANLGLTWTPTFCQAFS
;
A
#
# COMPACT_ATOMS: atom_id res chain seq x y z
N MET A 1 21.43 -38.35 72.92
CA MET A 1 22.16 -38.05 71.67
C MET A 1 21.52 -38.53 70.34
N PRO A 2 20.29 -39.09 70.26
CA PRO A 2 19.66 -39.37 68.96
C PRO A 2 18.92 -38.16 68.35
N ASP A 3 18.51 -37.18 69.15
CA ASP A 3 17.64 -36.08 68.69
C ASP A 3 18.34 -35.07 67.77
N ILE A 4 19.63 -34.80 67.97
CA ILE A 4 20.39 -33.85 67.15
C ILE A 4 20.55 -34.37 65.71
N LEU A 5 20.73 -35.69 65.56
CA LEU A 5 20.84 -36.35 64.26
C LEU A 5 19.51 -36.34 63.50
N GLN A 6 18.38 -36.56 64.18
CA GLN A 6 17.07 -36.49 63.55
C GLN A 6 16.69 -35.07 63.11
N ILE A 7 16.96 -34.07 63.95
CA ILE A 7 16.70 -32.66 63.61
C ILE A 7 17.54 -32.23 62.40
N ALA A 8 18.84 -32.59 62.37
CA ALA A 8 19.73 -32.28 61.26
C ALA A 8 19.27 -32.94 59.95
N LEU A 9 18.85 -34.21 60.00
CA LEU A 9 18.34 -34.94 58.84
C LEU A 9 17.05 -34.29 58.29
N GLN A 10 16.13 -33.91 59.18
CA GLN A 10 14.86 -33.28 58.81
C GLN A 10 15.05 -31.88 58.19
N THR A 11 15.99 -31.09 58.72
CA THR A 11 16.34 -29.78 58.13
C THR A 11 17.03 -29.89 56.78
N HIS A 12 17.83 -30.94 56.56
CA HIS A 12 18.51 -31.15 55.29
C HIS A 12 17.52 -31.54 54.18
N TRP A 13 16.56 -32.42 54.48
CA TRP A 13 15.51 -32.80 53.54
C TRP A 13 14.58 -31.64 53.17
N SER A 14 14.21 -30.78 54.13
CA SER A 14 13.36 -29.62 53.85
C SER A 14 14.07 -28.59 52.95
N GLN A 15 15.36 -28.38 53.14
CA GLN A 15 16.17 -27.50 52.28
C GLN A 15 16.31 -28.05 50.85
N ILE A 16 16.54 -29.36 50.70
CA ILE A 16 16.58 -30.00 49.37
C ILE A 16 15.24 -29.82 48.65
N LEU A 17 14.12 -30.09 49.33
CA LEU A 17 12.79 -29.94 48.74
C LEU A 17 12.46 -28.50 48.38
N ALA A 18 12.84 -27.53 49.22
CA ALA A 18 12.65 -26.11 48.94
C ALA A 18 13.44 -25.65 47.70
N ASN A 19 14.71 -26.07 47.59
CA ASN A 19 15.57 -25.74 46.45
C ASN A 19 15.05 -26.37 45.15
N LEU A 20 14.60 -27.63 45.19
CA LEU A 20 13.96 -28.28 44.06
C LEU A 20 12.68 -27.56 43.65
N GLY A 21 11.83 -27.18 44.62
CA GLY A 21 10.61 -26.42 44.37
C GLY A 21 10.87 -25.07 43.70
N GLN A 22 11.87 -24.32 44.18
CA GLN A 22 12.28 -23.04 43.57
C GLN A 22 12.83 -23.24 42.16
N MET A 23 13.63 -24.29 41.92
CA MET A 23 14.15 -24.60 40.60
C MET A 23 13.02 -24.93 39.62
N PHE A 24 12.05 -25.76 40.02
CA PHE A 24 10.88 -26.06 39.17
C PHE A 24 10.01 -24.83 38.93
N ALA A 25 9.83 -23.96 39.92
CA ALA A 25 9.12 -22.69 39.74
C ALA A 25 9.84 -21.77 38.75
N ALA A 26 11.17 -21.66 38.83
CA ALA A 26 11.97 -20.87 37.89
C ALA A 26 11.89 -21.40 36.46
N VAL A 27 12.00 -22.73 36.29
CA VAL A 27 11.83 -23.39 34.98
C VAL A 27 10.41 -23.19 34.45
N GLY A 28 9.40 -23.35 35.31
CA GLY A 28 8.00 -23.12 34.96
C GLY A 28 7.73 -21.68 34.51
N ALA A 29 8.30 -20.69 35.21
CA ALA A 29 8.20 -19.28 34.85
C ALA A 29 8.87 -18.98 33.50
N LEU A 30 10.05 -19.55 33.24
CA LEU A 30 10.74 -19.42 31.94
C LEU A 30 9.90 -20.02 30.80
N MET A 31 9.37 -21.23 31.00
CA MET A 31 8.51 -21.89 30.01
C MET A 31 7.24 -21.08 29.75
N ALA A 32 6.60 -20.56 30.80
CA ALA A 32 5.42 -19.70 30.66
C ALA A 32 5.74 -18.41 29.91
N ALA A 33 6.90 -17.79 30.16
CA ALA A 33 7.34 -16.60 29.43
C ALA A 33 7.55 -16.89 27.94
N VAL A 34 8.22 -18.01 27.61
CA VAL A 34 8.43 -18.45 26.22
C VAL A 34 7.09 -18.70 25.53
N VAL A 35 6.18 -19.43 26.17
CA VAL A 35 4.85 -19.70 25.62
C VAL A 35 4.07 -18.40 25.43
N GLY A 36 4.13 -17.47 26.39
CA GLY A 36 3.50 -16.15 26.32
C GLY A 36 3.98 -15.31 25.14
N VAL A 37 5.29 -15.32 24.85
CA VAL A 37 5.84 -14.64 23.67
C VAL A 37 5.33 -15.29 22.38
N ILE A 38 5.29 -16.63 22.33
CA ILE A 38 4.79 -17.35 21.14
C ILE A 38 3.31 -17.06 20.90
N THR A 39 2.49 -17.08 21.95
CA THR A 39 1.04 -16.80 21.83
C THR A 39 0.79 -15.36 21.43
N TYR A 40 1.54 -14.40 22.00
CA TYR A 40 1.48 -12.98 21.60
C TYR A 40 1.81 -12.81 20.11
N CYS A 41 2.91 -13.40 19.64
CA CYS A 41 3.29 -13.36 18.23
C CYS A 41 2.23 -13.99 17.31
N ARG A 42 1.59 -15.08 17.75
CA ARG A 42 0.50 -15.72 17.00
C ARG A 42 -0.78 -14.88 16.99
N ALA A 43 -1.15 -14.26 18.10
CA ALA A 43 -2.29 -13.36 18.21
C ALA A 43 -2.11 -12.15 17.28
N LYS A 44 -0.94 -11.51 17.33
CA LYS A 44 -0.60 -10.38 16.46
C LYS A 44 -0.67 -10.74 14.97
N ARG A 45 -0.26 -11.96 14.59
CA ARG A 45 -0.41 -12.44 13.21
C ARG A 45 -1.87 -12.66 12.81
N ARG A 46 -2.72 -13.13 13.73
CA ARG A 46 -4.16 -13.30 13.47
C ARG A 46 -4.85 -11.96 13.27
N GLU A 47 -4.54 -10.97 14.11
CA GLU A 47 -5.05 -9.60 13.97
C GLU A 47 -4.66 -9.01 12.61
N ALA A 48 -3.39 -9.13 12.22
CA ALA A 48 -2.93 -8.66 10.91
C ALA A 48 -3.65 -9.37 9.74
N ALA A 49 -3.89 -10.68 9.85
CA ALA A 49 -4.60 -11.44 8.83
C ALA A 49 -6.09 -11.05 8.75
N GLN A 50 -6.75 -10.86 9.89
CA GLN A 50 -8.14 -10.39 9.96
C GLN A 50 -8.28 -8.99 9.36
N TRP A 51 -7.37 -8.09 9.71
CA TRP A 51 -7.35 -6.73 9.18
C TRP A 51 -7.10 -6.71 7.66
N MET A 52 -6.14 -7.49 7.16
CA MET A 52 -5.92 -7.64 5.71
C MET A 52 -7.14 -8.23 4.99
N HIS A 53 -7.81 -9.20 5.63
CA HIS A 53 -9.02 -9.80 5.09
C HIS A 53 -10.16 -8.77 5.01
N GLU A 54 -10.32 -7.92 6.02
CA GLU A 54 -11.35 -6.87 6.05
C GLU A 54 -11.10 -5.80 4.97
N ILE A 55 -9.84 -5.37 4.80
CA ILE A 55 -9.44 -4.48 3.70
C ILE A 55 -9.75 -5.13 2.35
N PHE A 56 -9.34 -6.39 2.18
CA PHE A 56 -9.61 -7.13 0.96
C PHE A 56 -11.11 -7.21 0.66
N GLN A 57 -11.92 -7.57 1.66
CA GLN A 57 -13.38 -7.65 1.48
C GLN A 57 -13.94 -6.30 1.08
N ARG A 58 -13.57 -5.22 1.76
CA ARG A 58 -14.06 -3.88 1.45
C ARG A 58 -13.67 -3.41 0.05
N PHE A 59 -12.45 -3.72 -0.39
CA PHE A 59 -11.95 -3.26 -1.68
C PHE A 59 -12.42 -4.14 -2.86
N GLN A 60 -12.34 -5.46 -2.72
CA GLN A 60 -12.66 -6.39 -3.81
C GLN A 60 -14.15 -6.71 -3.88
N LEU A 61 -14.82 -6.87 -2.75
CA LEU A 61 -16.23 -7.27 -2.69
C LEU A 61 -17.17 -6.10 -2.36
N GLY A 62 -16.63 -4.99 -1.87
CA GLY A 62 -17.42 -3.82 -1.50
C GLY A 62 -17.83 -2.98 -2.72
N PRO A 63 -19.07 -2.46 -2.76
CA PRO A 63 -19.55 -1.65 -3.88
C PRO A 63 -18.87 -0.27 -3.97
N GLU A 64 -18.15 0.13 -2.92
CA GLU A 64 -17.51 1.45 -2.82
C GLU A 64 -16.47 1.70 -3.91
N PHE A 65 -15.81 0.65 -4.38
CA PHE A 65 -14.72 0.75 -5.36
C PHE A 65 -15.06 0.14 -6.70
N ASP A 66 -16.21 -0.52 -6.86
CA ASP A 66 -16.56 -1.24 -8.09
C ASP A 66 -16.57 -0.34 -9.32
N GLU A 67 -17.19 0.84 -9.21
CA GLU A 67 -17.21 1.81 -10.30
C GLU A 67 -15.81 2.35 -10.61
N ALA A 68 -15.00 2.63 -9.58
CA ALA A 68 -13.63 3.10 -9.76
C ALA A 68 -12.75 2.03 -10.43
N LYS A 69 -12.85 0.78 -9.98
CA LYS A 69 -12.16 -0.38 -10.54
C LYS A 69 -12.54 -0.57 -12.00
N GLN A 70 -13.84 -0.50 -12.34
CA GLN A 70 -14.30 -0.66 -13.72
C GLN A 70 -13.77 0.44 -14.65
N ILE A 71 -13.84 1.71 -14.23
CA ILE A 71 -13.32 2.82 -15.03
C ILE A 71 -11.81 2.69 -15.20
N PHE A 72 -11.10 2.31 -14.12
CA PHE A 72 -9.64 2.20 -14.14
C PHE A 72 -9.10 1.01 -14.94
N ASP A 73 -9.86 -0.09 -14.99
CA ASP A 73 -9.47 -1.33 -15.66
C ASP A 73 -9.91 -1.35 -17.14
N PHE A 74 -11.16 -0.99 -17.43
CA PHE A 74 -11.75 -1.12 -18.77
C PHE A 74 -11.77 0.19 -19.58
N GLN A 75 -11.72 1.35 -18.92
CA GLN A 75 -11.86 2.66 -19.58
C GLN A 75 -10.62 3.53 -19.35
N TYR A 76 -9.45 2.90 -19.18
CA TYR A 76 -8.23 3.61 -18.86
C TYR A 76 -7.87 4.64 -19.96
N HIS A 77 -7.71 4.19 -21.21
CA HIS A 77 -7.31 5.07 -22.31
C HIS A 77 -8.39 6.09 -22.69
N ASP A 78 -9.66 5.73 -22.58
CA ASP A 78 -10.77 6.57 -23.02
C ASP A 78 -11.15 7.65 -22.00
N VAL A 79 -11.02 7.34 -20.70
CA VAL A 79 -11.50 8.22 -19.61
C VAL A 79 -10.38 8.61 -18.66
N VAL A 80 -9.62 7.65 -18.13
CA VAL A 80 -8.65 7.91 -17.06
C VAL A 80 -7.46 8.70 -17.57
N GLU A 81 -6.83 8.23 -18.63
CA GLU A 81 -5.65 8.85 -19.24
C GLU A 81 -5.87 10.33 -19.62
N PRO A 82 -6.91 10.70 -20.39
CA PRO A 82 -7.15 12.10 -20.74
C PRO A 82 -7.48 12.95 -19.51
N LEU A 83 -8.22 12.40 -18.53
CA LEU A 83 -8.55 13.09 -17.30
C LEU A 83 -7.30 13.39 -16.45
N LEU A 84 -6.43 12.39 -16.26
CA LEU A 84 -5.19 12.56 -15.50
C LEU A 84 -4.22 13.51 -16.23
N ALA A 85 -4.14 13.43 -17.55
CA ALA A 85 -3.32 14.34 -18.35
C ALA A 85 -3.82 15.80 -18.25
N ALA A 86 -5.14 16.01 -18.32
CA ALA A 86 -5.76 17.33 -18.15
C ALA A 86 -5.51 17.90 -16.74
N LEU A 87 -5.63 17.07 -15.71
CA LEU A 87 -5.33 17.42 -14.32
C LEU A 87 -3.87 17.84 -14.12
N VAL A 88 -2.91 17.13 -14.74
CA VAL A 88 -1.50 17.49 -14.66
C VAL A 88 -1.20 18.79 -15.40
N ALA A 89 -1.87 19.05 -16.53
CA ALA A 89 -1.62 20.22 -17.36
C ALA A 89 -2.21 21.51 -16.77
N SER A 90 -3.44 21.45 -16.28
CA SER A 90 -4.27 22.63 -15.96
C SER A 90 -4.94 22.55 -14.59
N GLY A 91 -4.65 21.52 -13.80
CA GLY A 91 -5.25 21.29 -12.50
C GLY A 91 -6.77 21.16 -12.56
N ASN A 92 -7.44 21.54 -11.48
CA ASN A 92 -8.90 21.44 -11.34
C ASN A 92 -9.67 22.34 -12.32
N ALA A 93 -9.02 23.31 -12.97
CA ALA A 93 -9.68 24.22 -13.89
C ALA A 93 -10.04 23.56 -15.25
N ALA A 94 -9.39 22.45 -15.60
CA ALA A 94 -9.66 21.74 -16.86
C ALA A 94 -10.77 20.69 -16.76
N ILE A 95 -11.27 20.37 -15.57
CA ILE A 95 -12.26 19.30 -15.41
C ILE A 95 -13.68 19.84 -15.59
N LEU A 96 -14.42 19.25 -16.53
CA LEU A 96 -15.85 19.50 -16.72
C LEU A 96 -16.66 18.94 -15.55
N ARG A 97 -17.80 19.56 -15.20
CA ARG A 97 -18.65 19.10 -14.08
C ARG A 97 -19.12 17.66 -14.24
N SER A 98 -19.26 17.17 -15.48
CA SER A 98 -19.58 15.78 -15.81
C SER A 98 -18.47 14.79 -15.42
N GLU A 99 -17.21 15.23 -15.36
CA GLU A 99 -16.04 14.39 -15.12
C GLU A 99 -15.64 14.34 -13.63
N TRP A 100 -16.25 15.19 -12.80
CA TRP A 100 -15.97 15.25 -11.35
C TRP A 100 -16.19 13.92 -10.65
N LYS A 101 -17.21 13.17 -11.07
CA LYS A 101 -17.50 11.85 -10.51
C LYS A 101 -16.36 10.88 -10.80
N ALA A 102 -15.92 10.78 -12.05
CA ALA A 102 -14.82 9.90 -12.45
C ALA A 102 -13.51 10.29 -11.74
N CYS A 103 -13.21 11.59 -11.69
CA CYS A 103 -12.04 12.10 -10.97
C CYS A 103 -12.06 11.68 -9.50
N HIS A 104 -13.18 11.86 -8.81
CA HIS A 104 -13.30 11.50 -7.40
C HIS A 104 -13.17 9.99 -7.16
N LEU A 105 -13.74 9.17 -8.05
CA LEU A 105 -13.63 7.71 -7.98
C LEU A 105 -12.19 7.23 -8.17
N ILE A 106 -11.48 7.76 -9.16
CA ILE A 106 -10.08 7.42 -9.45
C ILE A 106 -9.19 7.89 -8.29
N ASP A 107 -9.39 9.12 -7.81
CA ASP A 107 -8.60 9.66 -6.70
C ASP A 107 -8.83 8.86 -5.40
N ARG A 108 -10.08 8.44 -5.13
CA ARG A 108 -10.38 7.55 -3.99
C ARG A 108 -9.69 6.20 -4.11
N LEU A 109 -9.64 5.61 -5.31
CA LEU A 109 -8.93 4.36 -5.58
C LEU A 109 -7.43 4.52 -5.33
N LEU A 110 -6.80 5.56 -5.90
CA LEU A 110 -5.37 5.82 -5.73
C LEU A 110 -5.01 6.11 -4.27
N ASN A 111 -5.80 6.92 -3.58
CA ASN A 111 -5.63 7.19 -2.15
C ASN A 111 -5.71 5.90 -1.30
N TYR A 112 -6.62 4.99 -1.65
CA TYR A 112 -6.73 3.71 -0.95
C TYR A 112 -5.47 2.85 -1.11
N LEU A 113 -4.93 2.78 -2.34
CA LEU A 113 -3.71 2.03 -2.63
C LEU A 113 -2.47 2.69 -1.99
N GLU A 114 -2.35 4.02 -2.04
CA GLU A 114 -1.30 4.77 -1.34
C GLU A 114 -1.37 4.52 0.18
N HIS A 115 -2.57 4.52 0.75
CA HIS A 115 -2.77 4.24 2.18
C HIS A 115 -2.39 2.80 2.55
N LEU A 116 -2.66 1.83 1.67
CA LEU A 116 -2.25 0.44 1.89
C LEU A 116 -0.72 0.30 1.91
N LEU A 117 -0.02 1.00 1.01
CA LEU A 117 1.43 1.09 1.03
C LEU A 117 1.94 1.86 2.25
N TYR A 118 1.18 2.85 2.71
CA TYR A 118 1.47 3.60 3.93
C TYR A 118 1.64 2.67 5.12
N LEU A 119 0.63 1.82 5.32
CA LEU A 119 0.58 0.88 6.44
C LEU A 119 1.60 -0.25 6.30
N SER A 120 1.91 -0.65 5.08
CA SER A 120 2.97 -1.61 4.78
C SER A 120 4.35 -1.10 5.22
N ASP A 121 4.77 0.11 4.80
CA ASP A 121 6.10 0.59 5.21
C ASP A 121 6.15 0.97 6.71
N ALA A 122 5.01 1.30 7.33
CA ALA A 122 4.92 1.51 8.78
C ALA A 122 5.00 0.19 9.59
N GLY A 123 5.04 -0.97 8.93
CA GLY A 123 5.15 -2.28 9.57
C GLY A 123 3.85 -2.80 10.18
N HIS A 124 2.72 -2.16 9.89
CA HIS A 124 1.39 -2.64 10.29
C HIS A 124 0.93 -3.81 9.40
N ALA A 125 1.37 -3.81 8.14
CA ALA A 125 1.12 -4.87 7.19
C ALA A 125 2.44 -5.40 6.64
N LYS A 126 2.50 -6.70 6.31
CA LYS A 126 3.62 -7.19 5.51
C LYS A 126 3.41 -6.83 4.06
N ARG A 127 4.45 -6.30 3.43
CA ARG A 127 4.45 -6.02 1.98
C ARG A 127 4.11 -7.25 1.14
N SER A 128 4.57 -8.44 1.52
CA SER A 128 4.22 -9.69 0.85
C SER A 128 2.72 -9.94 0.82
N ASP A 129 2.04 -9.66 1.92
CA ASP A 129 0.62 -9.93 2.09
C ASP A 129 -0.18 -8.89 1.30
N CYS A 130 0.24 -7.62 1.32
CA CYS A 130 -0.29 -6.57 0.45
C CYS A 130 -0.21 -6.96 -1.04
N TYR A 131 0.94 -7.41 -1.53
CA TYR A 131 1.10 -7.84 -2.92
C TYR A 131 0.33 -9.14 -3.24
N ALA A 132 0.13 -10.04 -2.27
CA ALA A 132 -0.67 -11.25 -2.50
C ALA A 132 -2.15 -10.93 -2.78
N TYR A 133 -2.71 -9.91 -2.12
CA TYR A 133 -4.12 -9.54 -2.28
C TYR A 133 -4.35 -8.46 -3.35
N PHE A 134 -3.41 -7.52 -3.50
CA PHE A 134 -3.54 -6.33 -4.36
C PHE A 134 -2.54 -6.30 -5.50
N GLY A 135 -1.77 -7.38 -5.71
CA GLY A 135 -0.74 -7.49 -6.73
C GLY A 135 -1.24 -7.11 -8.12
N TYR A 136 -2.42 -7.60 -8.51
CA TYR A 136 -3.06 -7.21 -9.76
C TYR A 136 -3.10 -5.69 -9.96
N TRP A 137 -3.62 -4.95 -8.97
CA TRP A 137 -3.74 -3.50 -9.05
C TRP A 137 -2.39 -2.79 -9.05
N PHE A 138 -1.42 -3.28 -8.28
CA PHE A 138 -0.06 -2.74 -8.32
C PHE A 138 0.62 -3.00 -9.67
N ASP A 139 0.43 -4.17 -10.26
CA ASP A 139 0.99 -4.52 -11.56
C ASP A 139 0.37 -3.65 -12.66
N GLN A 140 -0.95 -3.46 -12.63
CA GLN A 140 -1.68 -2.53 -13.51
C GLN A 140 -1.08 -1.11 -13.44
N LEU A 141 -0.82 -0.58 -12.24
CA LEU A 141 -0.21 0.75 -12.07
C LEU A 141 1.20 0.84 -12.67
N THR A 142 1.94 -0.28 -12.74
CA THR A 142 3.32 -0.34 -13.24
C THR A 142 3.43 -0.54 -14.75
N GLU A 143 2.30 -0.70 -15.46
CA GLU A 143 2.30 -0.91 -16.90
C GLU A 143 2.98 0.24 -17.66
N PRO A 144 3.85 -0.05 -18.64
CA PRO A 144 4.64 0.96 -19.33
C PRO A 144 3.77 1.99 -20.06
N GLU A 145 2.60 1.58 -20.56
CA GLU A 145 1.66 2.43 -21.30
C GLU A 145 0.98 3.49 -20.41
N ARG A 146 1.02 3.34 -19.08
CA ARG A 146 0.39 4.26 -18.12
C ARG A 146 1.25 5.47 -17.73
N GLY A 147 1.81 6.14 -18.73
CA GLY A 147 2.68 7.31 -18.52
C GLY A 147 1.95 8.50 -17.87
N ALA A 148 0.71 8.79 -18.29
CA ALA A 148 -0.10 9.86 -17.73
C ALA A 148 -0.36 9.67 -16.22
N LEU A 149 -0.64 8.44 -15.80
CA LEU A 149 -0.78 8.07 -14.40
C LEU A 149 0.52 8.31 -13.62
N ARG A 150 1.67 7.82 -14.09
CA ARG A 150 2.96 8.02 -13.40
C ARG A 150 3.26 9.50 -13.18
N ARG A 151 2.98 10.32 -14.19
CA ARG A 151 3.13 11.78 -14.09
C ARG A 151 2.14 12.40 -13.11
N TYR A 152 0.90 11.94 -13.10
CA TYR A 152 -0.10 12.34 -12.10
C TYR A 152 0.36 12.00 -10.68
N LEU A 153 0.85 10.78 -10.45
CA LEU A 153 1.35 10.36 -9.14
C LEU A 153 2.48 11.26 -8.63
N VAL A 154 3.42 11.64 -9.50
CA VAL A 154 4.51 12.57 -9.16
C VAL A 154 3.99 13.99 -8.94
N HIS A 155 3.05 14.47 -9.76
CA HIS A 155 2.52 15.83 -9.67
C HIS A 155 1.73 16.06 -8.38
N PHE A 156 0.95 15.06 -7.94
CA PHE A 156 0.09 15.13 -6.75
C PHE A 156 0.69 14.48 -5.50
N ASN A 157 1.99 14.18 -5.48
CA ASN A 157 2.73 13.63 -4.32
C ASN A 157 2.22 12.28 -3.79
N TYR A 158 1.82 11.38 -4.69
CA TYR A 158 1.60 9.98 -4.35
C TYR A 158 2.96 9.24 -4.26
N GLU A 159 3.72 9.53 -3.21
CA GLU A 159 5.13 9.14 -3.08
C GLU A 159 5.36 7.62 -3.15
N ARG A 160 4.51 6.83 -2.49
CA ARG A 160 4.70 5.37 -2.40
C ARG A 160 4.30 4.70 -3.70
N LEU A 161 3.20 5.12 -4.31
CA LEU A 161 2.79 4.67 -5.63
C LEU A 161 3.80 5.10 -6.71
N ALA A 162 4.31 6.33 -6.67
CA ALA A 162 5.37 6.79 -7.58
C ALA A 162 6.65 5.95 -7.46
N ARG A 163 7.02 5.55 -6.23
CA ARG A 163 8.16 4.67 -5.99
C ARG A 163 7.99 3.28 -6.59
N ILE A 164 6.79 2.69 -6.50
CA ILE A 164 6.51 1.36 -7.05
C ILE A 164 6.46 1.39 -8.57
N THR A 165 5.82 2.41 -9.14
CA THR A 165 5.70 2.60 -10.58
C THR A 165 6.97 3.11 -11.25
N ARG A 166 8.02 3.38 -10.47
CA ARG A 166 9.28 4.00 -10.93
C ARG A 166 9.03 5.31 -11.69
N ALA A 167 7.99 6.04 -11.30
CA ALA A 167 7.63 7.29 -11.93
C ALA A 167 8.77 8.31 -11.78
N SER A 168 9.07 9.00 -12.87
CA SER A 168 10.11 10.04 -12.92
C SER A 168 9.49 11.38 -13.26
N LYS A 169 10.07 12.45 -12.71
CA LYS A 169 9.67 13.83 -13.03
C LYS A 169 9.88 14.20 -14.51
N HIS A 170 10.74 13.47 -15.21
CA HIS A 170 11.14 13.73 -16.60
C HIS A 170 10.47 12.79 -17.62
N GLU A 171 9.35 12.17 -17.26
CA GLU A 171 8.69 11.25 -18.19
C GLU A 171 7.96 12.03 -19.29
N TYR A 172 8.50 11.94 -20.52
CA TYR A 172 7.97 12.62 -21.69
C TYR A 172 6.78 11.82 -22.26
N ILE A 173 5.59 12.41 -22.23
CA ILE A 173 4.44 11.89 -22.95
C ILE A 173 4.58 12.34 -24.41
N LEU A 174 4.85 11.41 -25.32
CA LEU A 174 4.54 11.63 -26.72
C LEU A 174 3.02 11.67 -26.82
N LEU A 175 2.45 12.88 -26.94
CA LEU A 175 1.04 13.10 -27.27
C LEU A 175 0.78 12.59 -28.71
N TYR A 176 0.73 11.26 -28.87
CA TYR A 176 0.33 10.61 -30.12
C TYR A 176 -1.20 10.55 -30.15
N GLY A 177 -1.85 11.54 -30.78
CA GLY A 177 -3.24 11.36 -31.20
C GLY A 177 -4.06 12.62 -31.42
N SER A 178 -3.80 13.71 -30.69
CA SER A 178 -4.65 14.91 -30.77
C SER A 178 -3.98 16.13 -31.43
N LEU A 179 -2.67 16.11 -31.66
CA LEU A 179 -1.97 17.21 -32.36
C LEU A 179 -2.33 17.32 -33.85
N CYS A 180 -3.09 16.37 -34.42
CA CYS A 180 -3.57 16.43 -35.81
C CYS A 180 -4.98 17.02 -35.96
N MET A 181 -5.67 17.35 -34.87
CA MET A 181 -7.00 17.95 -34.92
C MET A 181 -6.95 19.31 -34.27
N ASP A 182 -7.10 20.35 -35.09
CA ASP A 182 -7.09 21.76 -34.74
C ASP A 182 -8.32 22.11 -33.87
N GLN A 183 -8.38 21.57 -32.66
CA GLN A 183 -9.42 21.89 -31.69
C GLN A 183 -9.07 23.17 -30.93
N PRO A 184 -10.04 24.08 -30.73
CA PRO A 184 -9.80 25.37 -30.06
C PRO A 184 -9.32 25.26 -28.60
N TYR A 185 -9.39 24.06 -28.00
CA TYR A 185 -8.87 23.79 -26.66
C TYR A 185 -7.32 23.79 -26.60
N HIS A 186 -6.64 23.53 -27.73
CA HIS A 186 -5.16 23.47 -27.80
C HIS A 186 -4.48 24.85 -27.69
N ALA A 187 -5.16 25.90 -28.14
CA ALA A 187 -4.66 27.27 -28.05
C ALA A 187 -4.52 27.75 -26.60
N ASN A 188 -5.41 27.30 -25.69
CA ASN A 188 -5.38 27.67 -24.28
C ASN A 188 -4.29 26.94 -23.48
N LEU A 189 -3.76 25.84 -23.99
CA LEU A 189 -2.69 25.06 -23.37
C LEU A 189 -1.29 25.51 -23.85
N GLY A 190 -1.20 26.51 -24.73
CA GLY A 190 0.07 26.96 -25.32
C GLY A 190 0.75 25.92 -26.21
N LEU A 191 0.02 24.86 -26.60
CA LEU A 191 0.50 23.76 -27.43
C LEU A 191 0.15 24.02 -28.89
N THR A 192 0.55 25.19 -29.41
CA THR A 192 0.44 25.49 -30.84
C THR A 192 1.65 24.90 -31.56
N TRP A 193 1.37 24.23 -32.69
CA TRP A 193 2.39 23.65 -33.54
C TRP A 193 3.36 24.75 -34.01
N THR A 194 4.61 24.71 -33.51
CA THR A 194 5.71 25.50 -34.06
C THR A 194 6.67 24.54 -34.77
N PRO A 195 7.02 24.78 -36.05
CA PRO A 195 7.79 23.84 -36.88
C PRO A 195 9.24 23.62 -36.42
N THR A 196 9.68 24.24 -35.33
CA THR A 196 11.03 24.11 -34.77
C THR A 196 11.27 22.80 -34.00
N PHE A 197 10.22 22.04 -33.65
CA PHE A 197 10.37 20.80 -32.86
C PHE A 197 11.00 19.62 -33.63
N CYS A 198 11.08 19.68 -34.97
CA CYS A 198 11.64 18.59 -35.78
C CYS A 198 13.17 18.57 -35.87
N GLN A 199 13.90 19.58 -35.37
CA GLN A 199 15.37 19.64 -35.51
C GLN A 199 16.15 19.00 -34.35
N ALA A 200 15.49 18.51 -33.30
CA ALA A 200 16.18 17.86 -32.18
C ALA A 200 16.32 16.33 -32.33
N PHE A 201 15.86 15.75 -33.44
CA PHE A 201 15.89 14.30 -33.69
C PHE A 201 16.34 13.98 -35.13
N SER A 202 17.56 14.38 -35.47
CA SER A 202 18.35 13.77 -36.55
C SER A 202 19.68 13.29 -36.00
#